data_AF-A0A956BTT5-F1
#
_entry.id   AF-A0A956BTT5-F1
#
_cell.length_a   1.000
_cell.length_b   1.000
_cell.length_c   1.000
_cell.angle_alpha   90.00
_cell.angle_beta   90.00
_cell.angle_gamma   90.00
#
_symmetry.space_group_name_H-M   'P 1'
#
loop_
_entity.id
_entity.type
_entity.pdbx_description
1 polymer ?
#
loop_
_entity_poly.entity_id
_entity_poly.type
_entity_poly.pdbx_seq_one_letter_code
_entity_poly.pdbx_strand_id
1 'polypeptide(L)'
;MFAPSRFLRVAAVCLAASILSLLAAPRASAEPNSADCSTPRRAVETWLDNAHDNPSIAGACFEFTGTGFDSVEERQLAVRHLLAVFDQRGYYVYPDTIPDTADIEGTTQVAPVRRFEEVFVQRDAVGWRFPAAVVRQIPTWYGETFDVDVESLVGELPEWTKAELLAGVMLWQLLFLALAILLGLVTRSVVAHLVGNYGGKLITRAGEAADAQTVARAAHPVGTLAMVGVLWYALPLLRLSVRLNQIGTIALRVMMAGAGVLLLYRLVDLASDVFGRRAEQTETKLDDQLVPLVRKASKVFVVCVGVIFVLQNMDVDVGSLLAGASLGGLAFTLAARDTVANLFGSISIFADRPFQVGDWVVIEGHEGVVEEVGMRSTRIRTFYSSLV
;
A
#
# COMPACT_ATOMS: atom_id res chain seq x y z
N MET A 1 6.74 23.33 -4.45
CA MET A 1 5.48 23.26 -3.69
C MET A 1 4.54 22.29 -4.41
N PHE A 2 4.61 21.00 -4.09
CA PHE A 2 3.71 20.00 -4.69
C PHE A 2 2.34 20.11 -4.01
N ALA A 3 1.33 20.58 -4.75
CA ALA A 3 -0.03 20.60 -4.24
C ALA A 3 -0.57 19.16 -4.16
N PRO A 4 -1.26 18.78 -3.07
CA PRO A 4 -1.84 17.44 -2.92
C PRO A 4 -2.79 17.08 -4.08
N SER A 5 -3.37 18.07 -4.76
CA SER A 5 -4.16 17.88 -5.98
C SER A 5 -3.37 17.28 -7.16
N ARG A 6 -2.06 17.54 -7.28
CA ARG A 6 -1.22 16.95 -8.33
C ARG A 6 -0.92 15.47 -8.06
N PHE A 7 -0.74 15.10 -6.79
CA PHE A 7 -0.55 13.71 -6.38
C PHE A 7 -1.79 12.86 -6.67
N LEU A 8 -2.98 13.35 -6.31
CA LEU A 8 -4.25 12.70 -6.63
C LEU A 8 -4.45 12.51 -8.15
N ARG A 9 -4.01 13.47 -8.97
CA ARG A 9 -4.10 13.34 -10.45
C ARG A 9 -3.19 12.23 -10.98
N VAL A 10 -1.96 12.11 -10.48
CA VAL A 10 -1.04 11.05 -10.90
C VAL A 10 -1.60 9.69 -10.51
N ALA A 11 -2.05 9.52 -9.27
CA ALA A 11 -2.68 8.28 -8.82
C ALA A 11 -3.92 7.93 -9.65
N ALA A 12 -4.76 8.91 -10.00
CA ALA A 12 -5.93 8.69 -10.84
C ALA A 12 -5.57 8.29 -12.28
N VAL A 13 -4.53 8.88 -12.87
CA VAL A 13 -4.05 8.51 -14.22
C VAL A 13 -3.48 7.10 -14.22
N CYS A 14 -2.67 6.74 -13.22
CA CYS A 14 -2.16 5.39 -13.09
C CYS A 14 -3.30 4.39 -12.88
N LEU A 15 -4.29 4.71 -12.03
CA LEU A 15 -5.46 3.86 -11.80
C LEU A 15 -6.25 3.66 -13.09
N ALA A 16 -6.46 4.73 -13.87
CA ALA A 16 -7.11 4.63 -15.17
C ALA A 16 -6.32 3.76 -16.15
N ALA A 17 -4.98 3.84 -16.14
CA ALA A 17 -4.14 2.99 -16.99
C ALA A 17 -4.22 1.51 -16.60
N SER A 18 -4.19 1.19 -15.30
CA SER A 18 -4.37 -0.19 -14.80
C SER A 18 -5.77 -0.72 -15.11
N ILE A 19 -6.80 0.11 -14.96
CA ILE A 19 -8.18 -0.27 -15.32
C ILE A 19 -8.27 -0.51 -16.84
N LEU A 20 -7.63 0.34 -17.64
CA LEU A 20 -7.63 0.20 -19.10
C LEU A 20 -6.89 -1.06 -19.55
N SER A 21 -5.76 -1.41 -18.92
CA SER A 21 -5.05 -2.67 -19.22
C SER A 21 -5.87 -3.89 -18.83
N LEU A 22 -6.59 -3.85 -17.70
CA LEU A 22 -7.51 -4.91 -17.29
C LEU A 22 -8.74 -5.06 -18.20
N LEU A 23 -9.27 -3.94 -18.69
CA LEU A 23 -10.39 -3.93 -19.64
C LEU A 23 -9.96 -4.36 -21.05
N ALA A 24 -8.75 -4.00 -21.46
CA ALA A 24 -8.15 -4.35 -22.75
C ALA A 24 -7.56 -5.77 -22.78
N ALA A 25 -7.40 -6.41 -21.62
CA ALA A 25 -6.95 -7.80 -21.55
C ALA A 25 -7.91 -8.67 -22.38
N PRO A 26 -7.41 -9.29 -23.47
CA PRO A 26 -8.25 -10.10 -24.35
C PRO A 26 -8.95 -11.17 -23.50
N ARG A 27 -10.23 -11.46 -23.78
CA ARG A 27 -10.77 -12.78 -23.40
C ARG A 27 -9.78 -13.78 -23.99
N ALA A 28 -9.15 -14.60 -23.16
CA ALA A 28 -8.29 -15.66 -23.64
C ALA A 28 -9.14 -16.53 -24.59
N SER A 29 -9.08 -16.22 -25.88
CA SER A 29 -9.68 -16.98 -26.95
C SER A 29 -8.59 -17.87 -27.49
N ALA A 30 -8.36 -18.96 -26.78
CA ALA A 30 -7.73 -20.15 -27.31
C ALA A 30 -8.32 -21.28 -26.49
N GLU A 31 -9.36 -21.95 -27.00
CA GLU A 31 -9.81 -23.23 -26.45
C GLU A 31 -8.60 -24.17 -26.37
N PRO A 32 -8.12 -24.58 -25.19
CA PRO A 32 -7.43 -25.84 -25.07
C PRO A 32 -8.55 -26.85 -24.80
N ASN A 33 -9.01 -27.56 -25.82
CA ASN A 33 -10.00 -28.65 -25.68
C ASN A 33 -9.47 -29.85 -24.83
N SER A 34 -8.38 -29.67 -24.09
CA SER A 34 -7.72 -30.66 -23.25
C SER A 34 -6.96 -29.98 -22.12
N ALA A 35 -7.09 -30.51 -20.91
CA ALA A 35 -6.29 -30.09 -19.77
C ALA A 35 -4.80 -30.40 -19.98
N ASP A 36 -3.92 -29.44 -19.71
CA ASP A 36 -2.46 -29.62 -19.73
C ASP A 36 -1.90 -29.45 -18.32
N CYS A 37 -1.54 -30.57 -17.69
CA CYS A 37 -0.94 -30.61 -16.36
C CYS A 37 0.54 -31.04 -16.43
N SER A 38 1.22 -30.83 -17.56
CA SER A 38 2.59 -31.33 -17.79
C SER A 38 3.65 -30.61 -16.96
N THR A 39 3.45 -29.31 -16.69
CA THR A 39 4.34 -28.46 -15.88
C THR A 39 3.57 -27.79 -14.73
N PRO A 40 4.26 -27.29 -13.68
CA PRO A 40 3.60 -26.55 -12.62
C PRO A 40 2.83 -25.33 -13.16
N ARG A 41 3.46 -24.59 -14.09
CA ARG A 41 2.83 -23.44 -14.75
C ARG A 41 1.56 -23.86 -15.52
N ARG A 42 1.65 -24.88 -16.37
CA ARG A 42 0.52 -25.36 -17.19
C ARG A 42 -0.64 -25.87 -16.36
N ALA A 43 -0.37 -26.55 -15.26
CA ALA A 43 -1.41 -27.02 -14.35
C ALA A 43 -2.20 -25.85 -13.72
N VAL A 44 -1.48 -24.78 -13.34
CA VAL A 44 -2.08 -23.56 -12.77
C VAL A 44 -2.81 -22.74 -13.85
N GLU A 45 -2.24 -22.59 -15.05
CA GLU A 45 -2.91 -21.95 -16.20
C GLU A 45 -4.22 -22.68 -16.55
N THR A 46 -4.16 -24.02 -16.67
CA THR A 46 -5.34 -24.84 -16.96
C THR A 46 -6.45 -24.62 -15.92
N TRP A 47 -6.09 -24.50 -14.64
CA TRP A 47 -7.05 -24.15 -13.60
C TRP A 47 -7.62 -22.73 -13.79
N LEU A 48 -6.77 -21.71 -13.88
CA LEU A 48 -7.20 -20.31 -13.96
C LEU A 48 -8.04 -20.00 -15.19
N ASP A 49 -7.65 -20.54 -16.35
CA ASP A 49 -8.32 -20.28 -17.62
C ASP A 49 -9.69 -20.98 -17.73
N ASN A 50 -9.86 -22.10 -17.04
CA ASN A 50 -11.05 -22.94 -17.20
C ASN A 50 -11.96 -22.99 -15.97
N ALA A 51 -11.51 -22.57 -14.79
CA ALA A 51 -12.30 -22.71 -13.56
C ALA A 51 -13.67 -22.01 -13.62
N HIS A 52 -13.79 -20.91 -14.38
CA HIS A 52 -15.07 -20.23 -14.56
C HIS A 52 -15.97 -20.91 -15.60
N ASP A 53 -15.47 -21.06 -16.82
CA ASP A 53 -16.29 -21.46 -17.98
C ASP A 53 -16.34 -22.98 -18.18
N ASN A 54 -15.24 -23.69 -17.92
CA ASN A 54 -15.09 -25.14 -18.13
C ASN A 54 -14.49 -25.83 -16.89
N PRO A 55 -15.18 -25.83 -15.74
CA PRO A 55 -14.62 -26.33 -14.47
C PRO A 55 -14.25 -27.82 -14.51
N SER A 56 -14.79 -28.60 -15.46
CA SER A 56 -14.39 -29.97 -15.72
C SER A 56 -12.94 -30.08 -16.23
N ILE A 57 -12.52 -29.18 -17.13
CA ILE A 57 -11.15 -29.13 -17.67
C ILE A 57 -10.19 -28.67 -16.57
N ALA A 58 -10.56 -27.62 -15.83
CA ALA A 58 -9.77 -27.15 -14.69
C ALA A 58 -9.58 -28.26 -13.63
N GLY A 59 -10.64 -29.02 -13.33
CA GLY A 59 -10.60 -30.12 -12.37
C GLY A 59 -9.70 -31.30 -12.75
N ALA A 60 -9.25 -31.41 -14.01
CA ALA A 60 -8.34 -32.48 -14.42
C ALA A 60 -6.94 -32.37 -13.80
N CYS A 61 -6.53 -31.17 -13.38
CA CYS A 61 -5.30 -30.96 -12.62
C CYS A 61 -5.51 -31.01 -11.10
N PHE A 62 -6.62 -31.56 -10.61
CA PHE A 62 -6.94 -31.71 -9.18
C PHE A 62 -7.06 -33.19 -8.79
N GLU A 63 -6.49 -33.57 -7.65
CA GLU A 63 -6.58 -34.93 -7.13
C GLU A 63 -7.78 -35.05 -6.17
N PHE A 64 -8.90 -35.57 -6.67
CA PHE A 64 -10.14 -35.74 -5.90
C PHE A 64 -10.23 -37.08 -5.14
N THR A 65 -9.31 -38.02 -5.37
CA THR A 65 -9.40 -39.34 -4.72
C THR A 65 -9.29 -39.22 -3.19
N GLY A 66 -10.26 -39.75 -2.46
CA GLY A 66 -10.27 -39.73 -0.98
C GLY A 66 -10.53 -38.36 -0.35
N THR A 67 -11.08 -37.42 -1.13
CA THR A 67 -11.39 -36.05 -0.66
C THR A 67 -12.84 -35.87 -0.20
N GLY A 68 -13.75 -36.78 -0.57
CA GLY A 68 -15.18 -36.69 -0.30
C GLY A 68 -15.99 -35.93 -1.35
N PHE A 69 -15.37 -35.44 -2.43
CA PHE A 69 -16.05 -34.86 -3.60
C PHE A 69 -16.35 -35.96 -4.64
N ASP A 70 -17.42 -36.71 -4.40
CA ASP A 70 -17.74 -37.91 -5.19
C ASP A 70 -18.45 -37.58 -6.50
N SER A 71 -19.31 -36.57 -6.50
CA SER A 71 -20.07 -36.16 -7.69
C SER A 71 -19.28 -35.21 -8.60
N VAL A 72 -19.62 -35.19 -9.89
CA VAL A 72 -19.01 -34.27 -10.87
C VAL A 72 -19.30 -32.82 -10.50
N GLU A 73 -20.49 -32.53 -10.00
CA GLU A 73 -20.91 -31.17 -9.60
C GLU A 73 -20.10 -30.67 -8.40
N GLU A 74 -19.91 -31.49 -7.38
CA GLU A 74 -19.09 -31.16 -6.20
C GLU A 74 -17.63 -30.86 -6.58
N ARG A 75 -17.05 -31.63 -7.50
CA ARG A 75 -15.68 -31.39 -8.00
C ARG A 75 -15.59 -30.06 -8.74
N GLN A 76 -16.53 -29.78 -9.63
CA GLN A 76 -16.59 -28.51 -10.35
C GLN A 76 -16.82 -27.33 -9.39
N LEU A 77 -17.61 -27.53 -8.34
CA LEU A 77 -17.84 -26.54 -7.30
C LEU A 77 -16.56 -26.24 -6.51
N ALA A 78 -15.82 -27.27 -6.11
CA ALA A 78 -14.55 -27.10 -5.38
C ALA A 78 -13.52 -26.29 -6.21
N VAL A 79 -13.40 -26.58 -7.51
CA VAL A 79 -12.52 -25.84 -8.42
C VAL A 79 -12.88 -24.35 -8.48
N ARG A 80 -14.18 -24.04 -8.59
CA ARG A 80 -14.70 -22.66 -8.56
C ARG A 80 -14.50 -21.99 -7.22
N HIS A 81 -14.70 -22.71 -6.12
CA HIS A 81 -14.51 -22.20 -4.77
C HIS A 81 -13.06 -21.82 -4.52
N LEU A 82 -12.09 -22.62 -4.98
CA LEU A 82 -10.69 -22.26 -4.86
C LEU A 82 -10.39 -20.97 -5.63
N LEU A 83 -10.91 -20.81 -6.85
CA LEU A 83 -10.73 -19.58 -7.62
C LEU A 83 -11.34 -18.38 -6.89
N ALA A 84 -12.57 -18.54 -6.40
CA ALA A 84 -13.26 -17.51 -5.63
C ALA A 84 -12.49 -17.10 -4.37
N VAL A 85 -11.84 -18.05 -3.67
CA VAL A 85 -10.97 -17.74 -2.52
C VAL A 85 -9.77 -16.89 -2.94
N PHE A 86 -9.09 -17.24 -4.03
CA PHE A 86 -7.96 -16.44 -4.53
C PHE A 86 -8.40 -15.03 -4.93
N ASP A 87 -9.49 -14.93 -5.68
CA ASP A 87 -10.06 -13.66 -6.10
C ASP A 87 -10.44 -12.79 -4.90
N GLN A 88 -11.08 -13.40 -3.90
CA GLN A 88 -11.62 -12.69 -2.75
C GLN A 88 -10.55 -12.30 -1.73
N ARG A 89 -9.52 -13.12 -1.54
CA ARG A 89 -8.33 -12.75 -0.74
C ARG A 89 -7.39 -11.81 -1.51
N GLY A 90 -7.64 -11.58 -2.80
CA GLY A 90 -6.86 -10.70 -3.67
C GLY A 90 -5.47 -11.25 -3.94
N TYR A 91 -5.35 -12.57 -4.04
CA TYR A 91 -4.14 -13.31 -4.42
C TYR A 91 -4.11 -13.47 -5.94
N TYR A 92 -3.40 -12.58 -6.61
CA TYR A 92 -3.22 -12.68 -8.05
C TYR A 92 -2.09 -13.65 -8.39
N VAL A 93 -2.41 -14.62 -9.24
CA VAL A 93 -1.42 -15.55 -9.78
C VAL A 93 -0.88 -14.96 -11.07
N TYR A 94 0.44 -14.77 -11.14
CA TYR A 94 1.13 -14.41 -12.38
C TYR A 94 1.73 -15.70 -12.97
N PRO A 95 1.10 -16.35 -13.97
CA PRO A 95 1.58 -17.64 -14.50
C PRO A 95 3.04 -17.58 -14.97
N ASP A 96 3.46 -16.44 -15.54
CA ASP A 96 4.83 -16.19 -16.00
C ASP A 96 5.88 -16.32 -14.88
N THR A 97 5.49 -16.09 -13.62
CA THR A 97 6.38 -16.20 -12.46
C THR A 97 6.54 -17.64 -11.96
N ILE A 98 5.67 -18.55 -12.41
CA ILE A 98 5.69 -19.97 -12.04
C ILE A 98 6.67 -20.68 -12.98
N PRO A 99 7.61 -21.50 -12.48
CA PRO A 99 8.56 -22.21 -13.33
C PRO A 99 7.89 -23.36 -14.10
N ASP A 100 8.35 -23.62 -15.33
CA ASP A 100 7.94 -24.79 -16.13
C ASP A 100 8.56 -26.10 -15.65
N THR A 101 9.70 -26.02 -14.95
CA THR A 101 10.40 -27.17 -14.39
C THR A 101 10.68 -26.90 -12.92
N ALA A 102 10.29 -27.83 -12.04
CA ALA A 102 10.76 -27.81 -10.66
C ALA A 102 12.17 -28.41 -10.63
N ASP A 103 13.16 -27.62 -11.01
CA ASP A 103 14.56 -27.98 -10.81
C ASP A 103 15.19 -26.82 -10.04
N ILE A 104 15.29 -26.99 -8.73
CA ILE A 104 16.25 -26.41 -7.77
C ILE A 104 15.90 -27.03 -6.39
N GLU A 105 16.80 -27.85 -5.84
CA GLU A 105 16.89 -28.18 -4.40
C GLU A 105 15.75 -29.01 -3.73
N GLY A 106 15.18 -29.99 -4.41
CA GLY A 106 14.33 -31.00 -3.75
C GLY A 106 12.95 -30.50 -3.30
N THR A 107 12.52 -29.32 -3.75
CA THR A 107 11.14 -28.86 -3.60
C THR A 107 10.23 -29.60 -4.58
N THR A 108 9.38 -30.47 -4.06
CA THR A 108 8.37 -31.23 -4.84
C THR A 108 7.04 -30.48 -5.00
N GLN A 109 6.95 -29.27 -4.44
CA GLN A 109 5.74 -28.48 -4.32
C GLN A 109 6.01 -27.06 -4.83
N VAL A 110 5.10 -26.52 -5.64
CA VAL A 110 5.16 -25.16 -6.17
C VAL A 110 3.87 -24.45 -5.81
N ALA A 111 3.97 -23.37 -5.03
CA ALA A 111 2.83 -22.54 -4.66
C ALA A 111 2.56 -21.47 -5.76
N PRO A 112 1.32 -21.31 -6.24
CA PRO A 112 0.98 -20.25 -7.21
C PRO A 112 1.22 -18.84 -6.66
N VAL A 113 1.09 -18.64 -5.34
CA VAL A 113 1.26 -17.35 -4.66
C VAL A 113 2.01 -17.56 -3.36
N ARG A 114 3.13 -16.85 -3.16
CA ARG A 114 3.97 -16.94 -1.94
C ARG A 114 3.25 -16.58 -0.63
N ARG A 115 2.14 -15.85 -0.71
CA ARG A 115 1.35 -15.45 0.47
C ARG A 115 0.33 -16.53 0.89
N PHE A 116 0.17 -17.57 0.09
CA PHE A 116 -0.79 -18.67 0.32
C PHE A 116 -0.15 -20.01 -0.05
N GLU A 117 0.92 -20.35 0.69
CA GLU A 117 1.76 -21.53 0.43
C GLU A 117 1.02 -22.85 0.72
N GLU A 118 -0.09 -22.80 1.47
CA GLU A 118 -0.95 -23.94 1.73
C GLU A 118 -1.64 -24.45 0.45
N VAL A 119 -1.74 -23.61 -0.59
CA VAL A 119 -2.17 -24.00 -1.93
C VAL A 119 -0.95 -24.18 -2.81
N PHE A 120 -0.71 -25.41 -3.22
CA PHE A 120 0.43 -25.77 -4.05
C PHE A 120 0.06 -26.87 -5.05
N VAL A 121 0.81 -26.93 -6.13
CA VAL A 121 0.83 -28.07 -7.05
C VAL A 121 2.01 -28.96 -6.73
N GLN A 122 1.82 -30.27 -6.84
CA GLN A 122 2.83 -31.28 -6.60
C GLN A 122 2.87 -32.25 -7.79
N ARG A 123 4.06 -32.77 -8.10
CA ARG A 123 4.21 -33.81 -9.11
C ARG A 123 3.70 -35.16 -8.60
N ASP A 124 2.74 -35.73 -9.30
CA ASP A 124 2.24 -37.09 -9.11
C ASP A 124 2.68 -38.02 -10.27
N ALA A 125 2.10 -39.22 -10.36
CA ALA A 125 2.41 -40.20 -11.40
C ALA A 125 1.90 -39.82 -12.81
N VAL A 126 0.97 -38.86 -12.92
CA VAL A 126 0.26 -38.46 -14.14
C VAL A 126 0.66 -37.06 -14.61
N GLY A 127 1.13 -36.19 -13.72
CA GLY A 127 1.54 -34.82 -14.01
C GLY A 127 1.68 -33.95 -12.76
N TRP A 128 1.56 -32.64 -12.91
CA TRP A 128 1.48 -31.68 -11.81
C TRP A 128 0.04 -31.42 -11.44
N ARG A 129 -0.34 -31.70 -10.19
CA ARG A 129 -1.72 -31.54 -9.73
C ARG A 129 -1.81 -30.87 -8.37
N PHE A 130 -2.96 -30.28 -8.08
CA PHE A 130 -3.35 -29.90 -6.73
C PHE A 130 -3.64 -31.18 -5.93
N PRO A 131 -2.84 -31.50 -4.91
CA PRO A 131 -2.97 -32.77 -4.20
C PRO A 131 -4.23 -32.80 -3.33
N ALA A 132 -4.70 -34.00 -2.98
CA ALA A 132 -5.89 -34.21 -2.14
C ALA A 132 -5.84 -33.48 -0.77
N ALA A 133 -4.63 -33.12 -0.29
CA ALA A 133 -4.46 -32.28 0.90
C ALA A 133 -4.97 -30.84 0.69
N VAL A 134 -4.69 -30.25 -0.48
CA VAL A 134 -5.19 -28.92 -0.88
C VAL A 134 -6.68 -28.99 -1.13
N VAL A 135 -7.13 -29.99 -1.90
CA VAL A 135 -8.53 -30.14 -2.29
C VAL A 135 -9.47 -30.24 -1.09
N ARG A 136 -9.09 -30.99 -0.04
CA ARG A 136 -9.86 -31.12 1.21
C ARG A 136 -10.00 -29.82 2.00
N GLN A 137 -9.08 -28.87 1.84
CA GLN A 137 -9.13 -27.60 2.58
C GLN A 137 -9.96 -26.52 1.86
N ILE A 138 -10.32 -26.73 0.60
CA ILE A 138 -11.11 -25.78 -0.20
C ILE A 138 -12.39 -25.33 0.53
N PRO A 139 -13.23 -26.22 1.11
CA PRO A 139 -14.44 -25.80 1.81
C PRO A 139 -14.15 -24.92 3.02
N THR A 140 -13.08 -25.21 3.77
CA THR A 140 -12.66 -24.42 4.93
C THR A 140 -12.25 -23.02 4.50
N TRP A 141 -11.35 -22.89 3.52
CA TRP A 141 -10.93 -21.58 3.04
C TRP A 141 -12.09 -20.80 2.42
N TYR A 142 -13.01 -21.48 1.72
CA TYR A 142 -14.20 -20.85 1.17
C TYR A 142 -15.11 -20.31 2.29
N GLY A 143 -15.40 -21.11 3.31
CA GLY A 143 -16.21 -20.70 4.47
C GLY A 143 -15.58 -19.52 5.24
N GLU A 144 -14.27 -19.56 5.48
CA GLU A 144 -13.55 -18.43 6.12
C GLU A 144 -13.60 -17.14 5.29
N THR A 145 -13.65 -17.28 3.96
CA THR A 145 -13.59 -16.15 3.03
C THR A 145 -14.98 -15.56 2.74
N PHE A 146 -16.02 -16.39 2.81
CA PHE A 146 -17.42 -16.06 2.52
C PHE A 146 -18.34 -16.38 3.72
N ASP A 147 -18.00 -15.88 4.90
CA ASP A 147 -18.71 -16.11 6.18
C ASP A 147 -20.17 -15.57 6.21
N VAL A 148 -20.51 -14.68 5.26
CA VAL A 148 -21.86 -14.11 5.15
C VAL A 148 -22.66 -14.88 4.10
N ASP A 149 -23.77 -15.50 4.52
CA ASP A 149 -24.73 -16.17 3.63
C ASP A 149 -25.54 -15.13 2.83
N VAL A 150 -24.92 -14.65 1.76
CA VAL A 150 -25.53 -13.74 0.79
C VAL A 150 -26.68 -14.43 0.03
N GLU A 151 -26.69 -15.76 -0.08
CA GLU A 151 -27.72 -16.49 -0.83
C GLU A 151 -29.08 -16.42 -0.13
N SER A 152 -29.11 -16.55 1.20
CA SER A 152 -30.34 -16.35 1.97
C SER A 152 -30.90 -14.93 1.80
N LEU A 153 -30.05 -13.91 1.93
CA LEU A 153 -30.40 -12.49 1.78
C LEU A 153 -30.91 -12.17 0.36
N VAL A 154 -30.28 -12.72 -0.67
CA VAL A 154 -30.70 -12.53 -2.07
C VAL A 154 -31.97 -13.34 -2.39
N GLY A 155 -32.16 -14.48 -1.73
CA GLY A 155 -33.35 -15.32 -1.88
C GLY A 155 -34.65 -14.60 -1.51
N GLU A 156 -34.62 -13.77 -0.46
CA GLU A 156 -35.76 -12.97 0.01
C GLU A 156 -36.08 -11.75 -0.87
N LEU A 157 -35.18 -11.37 -1.79
CA LEU A 157 -35.39 -10.21 -2.64
C LEU A 157 -36.45 -10.48 -3.73
N PRO A 158 -37.27 -9.46 -4.07
CA PRO A 158 -38.24 -9.58 -5.16
C PRO A 158 -37.59 -9.96 -6.50
N GLU A 159 -38.27 -10.74 -7.33
CA GLU A 159 -37.73 -11.23 -8.60
C GLU A 159 -37.23 -10.12 -9.56
N TRP A 160 -37.82 -8.92 -9.50
CA TRP A 160 -37.38 -7.79 -10.31
C TRP A 160 -35.94 -7.32 -9.99
N THR A 161 -35.41 -7.60 -8.78
CA THR A 161 -34.01 -7.26 -8.43
C THR A 161 -33.01 -8.29 -8.93
N LYS A 162 -33.45 -9.48 -9.33
CA LYS A 162 -32.59 -10.55 -9.88
C LYS A 162 -32.40 -10.42 -11.39
N ALA A 163 -33.09 -9.47 -12.03
CA ALA A 163 -32.93 -9.17 -13.45
C ALA A 163 -31.49 -8.75 -13.78
N GLU A 164 -30.94 -9.32 -14.86
CA GLU A 164 -29.66 -8.91 -15.44
C GLU A 164 -29.84 -7.58 -16.18
N LEU A 165 -29.01 -6.58 -15.85
CA LEU A 165 -29.14 -5.23 -16.43
C LEU A 165 -28.01 -4.91 -17.41
N LEU A 166 -26.76 -5.25 -17.06
CA LEU A 166 -25.56 -4.87 -17.82
C LEU A 166 -24.48 -5.95 -17.72
N ALA A 167 -24.10 -6.56 -18.84
CA ALA A 167 -22.89 -7.39 -18.99
C ALA A 167 -22.67 -8.42 -17.86
N GLY A 168 -23.71 -9.18 -17.49
CA GLY A 168 -23.64 -10.18 -16.41
C GLY A 168 -23.85 -9.63 -14.99
N VAL A 169 -24.10 -8.33 -14.81
CA VAL A 169 -24.36 -7.72 -13.50
C VAL A 169 -25.87 -7.66 -13.24
N MET A 170 -26.26 -8.22 -12.09
CA MET A 170 -27.65 -8.25 -11.62
C MET A 170 -28.02 -6.93 -10.93
N LEU A 171 -29.30 -6.55 -10.97
CA LEU A 171 -29.78 -5.29 -10.39
C LEU A 171 -29.51 -5.20 -8.87
N TRP A 172 -29.67 -6.29 -8.12
CA TRP A 172 -29.39 -6.32 -6.69
C TRP A 172 -27.92 -5.99 -6.38
N GLN A 173 -26.97 -6.39 -7.23
CA GLN A 173 -25.55 -6.07 -7.06
C GLN A 173 -25.32 -4.56 -7.17
N LEU A 174 -25.99 -3.88 -8.11
CA LEU A 174 -25.92 -2.42 -8.25
C LEU A 174 -26.54 -1.70 -7.06
N LEU A 175 -27.67 -2.21 -6.54
CA LEU A 175 -28.33 -1.65 -5.36
C LEU A 175 -27.46 -1.79 -4.11
N PHE A 176 -26.87 -2.97 -3.89
CA PHE A 176 -25.93 -3.20 -2.79
C PHE A 176 -24.68 -2.34 -2.94
N LEU A 177 -24.17 -2.15 -4.14
CA LEU A 177 -23.00 -1.31 -4.40
C LEU A 177 -23.32 0.15 -4.08
N ALA A 178 -24.46 0.65 -4.53
CA ALA A 178 -24.93 2.00 -4.25
C ALA A 178 -25.14 2.20 -2.73
N LEU A 179 -25.73 1.22 -2.05
CA LEU A 179 -25.91 1.24 -0.60
C LEU A 179 -24.57 1.23 0.14
N ALA A 180 -23.61 0.41 -0.28
CA ALA A 180 -22.27 0.35 0.29
C ALA A 180 -21.52 1.67 0.11
N ILE A 181 -21.63 2.31 -1.07
CA ILE A 181 -21.05 3.64 -1.34
C ILE A 181 -21.71 4.70 -0.44
N LEU A 182 -23.03 4.69 -0.33
CA LEU A 182 -23.75 5.64 0.53
C LEU A 182 -23.34 5.47 2.00
N LEU A 183 -23.32 4.23 2.51
CA LEU A 183 -22.87 3.90 3.85
C LEU A 183 -21.41 4.32 4.07
N GLY A 184 -20.54 4.11 3.08
CA GLY A 184 -19.16 4.56 3.10
C GLY A 184 -19.04 6.09 3.18
N LEU A 185 -19.83 6.85 2.41
CA LEU A 185 -19.84 8.31 2.44
C LEU A 185 -20.37 8.86 3.77
N VAL A 186 -21.41 8.23 4.32
CA VAL A 186 -21.94 8.55 5.65
C VAL A 186 -20.86 8.29 6.71
N THR A 187 -20.24 7.10 6.68
CA THR A 187 -19.13 6.75 7.59
C THR A 187 -17.98 7.75 7.48
N ARG A 188 -17.58 8.14 6.27
CA ARG A 188 -16.56 9.18 6.05
C ARG A 188 -16.94 10.50 6.71
N SER A 189 -18.17 10.96 6.50
CA SER A 189 -18.65 12.23 7.04
C SER A 189 -18.67 12.20 8.57
N VAL A 190 -19.24 11.14 9.14
CA VAL A 190 -19.31 10.93 10.58
C VAL A 190 -17.92 10.86 11.19
N VAL A 191 -17.03 10.00 10.67
CA VAL A 191 -15.66 9.85 11.20
C VAL A 191 -14.86 11.15 11.07
N ALA A 192 -14.92 11.83 9.92
CA ALA A 192 -14.23 13.11 9.75
C ALA A 192 -14.77 14.18 10.71
N HIS A 193 -16.08 14.22 10.94
CA HIS A 193 -16.70 15.16 11.87
C HIS A 193 -16.34 14.83 13.33
N LEU A 194 -16.37 13.55 13.71
CA LEU A 194 -15.97 13.09 15.04
C LEU A 194 -14.49 13.38 15.29
N VAL A 195 -13.60 12.97 14.40
CA VAL A 195 -12.15 13.20 14.56
C VAL A 195 -11.83 14.70 14.57
N GLY A 196 -12.47 15.51 13.73
CA GLY A 196 -12.29 16.97 13.74
C GLY A 196 -12.75 17.60 15.06
N ASN A 197 -13.95 17.25 15.53
CA ASN A 197 -14.52 17.83 16.75
C ASN A 197 -13.84 17.34 18.03
N TYR A 198 -13.65 16.03 18.18
CA TYR A 198 -13.01 15.44 19.36
C TYR A 198 -11.50 15.69 19.37
N GLY A 199 -10.84 15.58 18.21
CA GLY A 199 -9.42 15.91 18.07
C GLY A 199 -9.14 17.37 18.41
N GLY A 200 -9.96 18.30 17.92
CA GLY A 200 -9.83 19.72 18.26
C GLY A 200 -10.04 20.00 19.76
N LYS A 201 -11.03 19.34 20.39
CA LYS A 201 -11.28 19.42 21.84
C LYS A 201 -10.15 18.82 22.67
N LEU A 202 -9.55 17.72 22.23
CA LEU A 202 -8.46 17.05 22.96
C LEU A 202 -7.18 17.87 22.91
N ILE A 203 -6.86 18.42 21.74
CA ILE A 203 -5.65 19.25 21.53
C ILE A 203 -5.76 20.56 22.33
N THR A 204 -6.92 21.23 22.29
CA THR A 204 -7.16 22.43 23.09
C THR A 204 -7.15 22.16 24.60
N ARG A 205 -7.66 20.99 25.04
CA ARG A 205 -7.58 20.56 26.45
C ARG A 205 -6.15 20.22 26.90
N ALA A 206 -5.31 19.74 25.99
CA ALA A 206 -3.90 19.47 26.27
C ALA A 206 -3.06 20.74 26.41
N GLY A 207 -3.65 21.94 26.29
CA GLY A 207 -2.93 23.21 26.30
C GLY A 207 -2.17 23.49 25.00
N GLU A 208 -2.30 22.61 24.02
CA GLU A 208 -1.62 22.73 22.72
C GLU A 208 -2.47 23.57 21.78
N ALA A 209 -1.94 24.72 21.38
CA ALA A 209 -2.56 25.54 20.36
C ALA A 209 -2.25 24.94 18.98
N ALA A 210 -2.82 23.82 18.57
CA ALA A 210 -2.90 23.52 17.14
C ALA A 210 -4.11 24.26 16.56
N ASP A 211 -3.97 24.83 15.36
CA ASP A 211 -5.10 25.45 14.68
C ASP A 211 -6.20 24.41 14.45
N ALA A 212 -7.43 24.71 14.92
CA ALA A 212 -8.59 23.85 14.75
C ALA A 212 -8.83 23.52 13.27
N GLN A 213 -8.45 24.44 12.37
CA GLN A 213 -8.53 24.21 10.93
C GLN A 213 -7.54 23.14 10.45
N THR A 214 -6.33 23.07 11.01
CA THR A 214 -5.34 22.02 10.67
C THR A 214 -5.81 20.64 11.14
N VAL A 215 -6.41 20.56 12.34
CA VAL A 215 -7.00 19.32 12.87
C VAL A 215 -8.17 18.84 11.99
N ALA A 216 -9.06 19.75 11.60
CA ALA A 216 -10.17 19.42 10.70
C ALA A 216 -9.68 18.91 9.33
N ARG A 217 -8.61 19.50 8.78
CA ARG A 217 -7.99 19.03 7.53
C ARG A 217 -7.40 17.62 7.66
N ALA A 218 -6.84 17.26 8.81
CA ALA A 218 -6.31 15.92 9.08
C ALA A 218 -7.40 14.86 9.27
N ALA A 219 -8.61 15.27 9.66
CA ALA A 219 -9.74 14.38 9.85
C ALA A 219 -10.32 13.80 8.54
N HIS A 220 -10.22 14.54 7.42
CA HIS A 220 -10.74 14.08 6.13
C HIS A 220 -10.07 12.79 5.61
N PRO A 221 -8.72 12.66 5.61
CA PRO A 221 -8.05 11.40 5.29
C PRO A 221 -8.47 10.22 6.16
N VAL A 222 -8.67 10.45 7.47
CA VAL A 222 -9.13 9.40 8.40
C VAL A 222 -10.54 8.93 8.02
N GLY A 223 -11.44 9.87 7.70
CA GLY A 223 -12.77 9.54 7.19
C GLY A 223 -12.72 8.75 5.87
N THR A 224 -11.81 9.08 4.95
CA THR A 224 -11.64 8.29 3.72
C THR A 224 -11.12 6.88 3.99
N LEU A 225 -10.22 6.69 4.96
CA LEU A 225 -9.76 5.35 5.35
C LEU A 225 -10.92 4.52 5.94
N ALA A 226 -11.76 5.13 6.76
CA ALA A 226 -12.95 4.47 7.30
C ALA A 226 -13.93 4.06 6.19
N MET A 227 -14.18 4.94 5.22
CA MET A 227 -14.99 4.61 4.03
C MET A 227 -14.40 3.45 3.24
N VAL A 228 -13.08 3.44 3.01
CA VAL A 228 -12.42 2.33 2.31
C VAL A 228 -12.57 1.04 3.11
N GLY A 229 -12.49 1.07 4.44
CA GLY A 229 -12.75 -0.11 5.28
C GLY A 229 -14.16 -0.68 5.10
N VAL A 230 -15.19 0.18 5.06
CA VAL A 230 -16.58 -0.24 4.79
C VAL A 230 -16.69 -0.86 3.40
N LEU A 231 -16.14 -0.22 2.38
CA LEU A 231 -16.20 -0.73 1.01
C LEU A 231 -15.39 -2.01 0.82
N TRP A 232 -14.27 -2.16 1.52
CA TRP A 232 -13.45 -3.38 1.51
C TRP A 232 -14.23 -4.58 2.03
N TYR A 233 -15.00 -4.39 3.10
CA TYR A 233 -15.87 -5.43 3.64
C TYR A 233 -17.10 -5.68 2.75
N ALA A 234 -17.65 -4.63 2.13
CA ALA A 234 -18.82 -4.76 1.27
C ALA A 234 -18.54 -5.39 -0.09
N LEU A 235 -17.30 -5.28 -0.60
CA LEU A 235 -16.92 -5.80 -1.91
C LEU A 235 -17.18 -7.31 -2.10
N PRO A 236 -16.76 -8.21 -1.18
CA PRO A 236 -17.11 -9.63 -1.23
C PRO A 236 -18.61 -9.91 -1.34
N LEU A 237 -19.42 -9.14 -0.61
CA LEU A 237 -20.87 -9.34 -0.52
C LEU A 237 -21.57 -9.11 -1.85
N LEU A 238 -20.94 -8.38 -2.76
CA LEU A 238 -21.50 -8.06 -4.08
C LEU A 238 -21.37 -9.22 -5.07
N ARG A 239 -20.50 -10.21 -4.81
CA ARG A 239 -20.23 -11.35 -5.70
C ARG A 239 -20.06 -10.93 -7.17
N LEU A 240 -19.30 -9.86 -7.39
CA LEU A 240 -19.05 -9.33 -8.73
C LEU A 240 -18.22 -10.32 -9.56
N SER A 241 -18.26 -10.19 -10.89
CA SER A 241 -17.36 -10.96 -11.77
C SER A 241 -15.90 -10.69 -11.43
N VAL A 242 -15.02 -11.68 -11.70
CA VAL A 242 -13.59 -11.65 -11.34
C VAL A 242 -12.92 -10.33 -11.72
N ARG A 243 -13.12 -9.86 -12.96
CA ARG A 243 -12.54 -8.59 -13.45
C ARG A 243 -13.06 -7.37 -12.67
N LEU A 244 -14.36 -7.31 -12.37
CA LEU A 244 -14.96 -6.20 -11.64
C LEU A 244 -14.51 -6.19 -10.18
N ASN A 245 -14.41 -7.36 -9.55
CA ASN A 245 -13.87 -7.49 -8.20
C ASN A 245 -12.39 -7.07 -8.16
N GLN A 246 -11.59 -7.46 -9.16
CA GLN A 246 -10.19 -7.07 -9.27
C GLN A 246 -10.02 -5.56 -9.46
N ILE A 247 -10.81 -4.93 -10.34
CA ILE A 247 -10.80 -3.47 -10.50
C ILE A 247 -11.20 -2.78 -9.19
N GLY A 248 -12.23 -3.29 -8.51
CA GLY A 248 -12.68 -2.78 -7.22
C GLY A 248 -11.60 -2.86 -6.14
N THR A 249 -10.97 -4.02 -5.97
CA THR A 249 -9.90 -4.21 -4.97
C THR A 249 -8.69 -3.32 -5.25
N ILE A 250 -8.23 -3.20 -6.50
CA ILE A 250 -7.12 -2.29 -6.87
C ILE A 250 -7.51 -0.84 -6.57
N ALA A 251 -8.72 -0.41 -6.95
CA ALA A 251 -9.20 0.94 -6.66
C ALA A 251 -9.25 1.23 -5.15
N LEU A 252 -9.70 0.27 -4.33
CA LEU A 252 -9.70 0.38 -2.87
C LEU A 252 -8.28 0.46 -2.29
N ARG A 253 -7.34 -0.39 -2.75
CA ARG A 253 -5.92 -0.35 -2.32
C ARG A 253 -5.29 1.00 -2.65
N VAL A 254 -5.51 1.53 -3.85
CA VAL A 254 -5.01 2.86 -4.27
C VAL A 254 -5.64 3.98 -3.45
N MET A 255 -6.95 3.94 -3.21
CA MET A 255 -7.62 4.92 -2.34
C MET A 255 -7.10 4.85 -0.90
N MET A 256 -6.88 3.65 -0.36
CA MET A 256 -6.30 3.44 0.96
C MET A 256 -4.89 4.04 1.04
N ALA A 257 -4.04 3.70 0.08
CA ALA A 257 -2.66 4.17 0.02
C ALA A 257 -2.61 5.70 -0.12
N GLY A 258 -3.40 6.27 -1.03
CA GLY A 258 -3.49 7.71 -1.22
C GLY A 258 -4.01 8.44 0.02
N ALA A 259 -5.03 7.91 0.69
CA ALA A 259 -5.54 8.46 1.93
C ALA A 259 -4.50 8.38 3.07
N GLY A 260 -3.76 7.28 3.16
CA GLY A 260 -2.64 7.13 4.12
C GLY A 260 -1.54 8.16 3.90
N VAL A 261 -1.12 8.38 2.65
CA VAL A 261 -0.11 9.39 2.31
C VAL A 261 -0.61 10.81 2.63
N LEU A 262 -1.87 11.11 2.30
CA LEU A 262 -2.48 12.39 2.66
C LEU A 262 -2.57 12.56 4.18
N LEU A 263 -2.89 11.50 4.92
CA LEU A 263 -2.89 11.53 6.38
C LEU A 263 -1.51 11.86 6.93
N LEU A 264 -0.46 11.15 6.48
CA LEU A 264 0.93 11.43 6.88
C LEU A 264 1.33 12.87 6.54
N TYR A 265 0.98 13.36 5.36
CA TYR A 265 1.25 14.74 4.96
C TYR A 265 0.58 15.76 5.90
N ARG A 266 -0.66 15.48 6.34
CA ARG A 266 -1.40 16.32 7.29
C ARG A 266 -0.86 16.19 8.72
N LEU A 267 -0.36 15.03 9.11
CA LEU A 267 0.31 14.86 10.40
C LEU A 267 1.61 15.67 10.47
N VAL A 268 2.36 15.78 9.36
CA VAL A 268 3.51 16.70 9.29
C VAL A 268 3.07 18.15 9.47
N ASP A 269 1.95 18.56 8.86
CA ASP A 269 1.38 19.90 9.07
C ASP A 269 1.02 20.13 10.54
N LEU A 270 0.30 19.18 11.15
CA LEU A 270 -0.11 19.28 12.54
C LEU A 270 1.08 19.34 13.50
N ALA A 271 2.07 18.47 13.31
CA ALA A 271 3.29 18.45 14.11
C ALA A 271 4.05 19.78 13.97
N SER A 272 4.17 20.30 12.75
CA SER A 272 4.90 21.56 12.51
C SER A 272 4.18 22.76 13.12
N ASP A 273 2.85 22.80 13.08
CA ASP A 273 2.07 23.89 13.70
C ASP A 273 2.19 23.83 15.24
N VAL A 274 2.23 22.63 15.83
CA VAL A 274 2.47 22.42 17.27
C VAL A 274 3.89 22.86 17.67
N PHE A 275 4.91 22.42 16.93
CA PHE A 275 6.30 22.81 17.21
C PHE A 275 6.54 24.30 16.99
N GLY A 276 5.96 24.91 15.95
CA GLY A 276 6.09 26.34 15.68
C GLY A 276 5.54 27.22 16.80
N ARG A 277 4.41 26.86 17.41
CA ARG A 277 3.84 27.64 18.52
C ARG A 277 4.56 27.42 19.85
N ARG A 278 5.15 26.24 20.08
CA ARG A 278 6.04 26.04 21.24
C ARG A 278 7.35 26.82 21.08
N ALA A 279 7.86 26.92 19.85
CA ALA A 279 9.01 27.74 19.52
C ALA A 279 8.77 29.24 19.79
N GLU A 280 7.58 29.77 19.44
CA GLU A 280 7.18 31.16 19.74
C GLU A 280 7.18 31.50 21.25
N GLN A 281 7.10 30.51 22.14
CA GLN A 281 7.17 30.70 23.59
C GLN A 281 8.61 30.68 24.14
N THR A 282 9.61 30.43 23.29
CA THR A 282 11.03 30.36 23.65
C THR A 282 11.75 31.56 23.04
N GLU A 283 12.72 32.17 23.74
CA GLU A 283 13.41 33.39 23.24
C GLU A 283 14.33 33.15 22.02
N THR A 284 14.46 31.90 21.55
CA THR A 284 15.43 31.49 20.53
C THR A 284 14.92 31.72 19.10
N LYS A 285 15.50 32.71 18.40
CA LYS A 285 15.24 32.99 16.97
C LYS A 285 15.59 31.84 15.99
N LEU A 286 16.27 30.79 16.46
CA LEU A 286 16.65 29.62 15.65
C LEU A 286 15.44 28.76 15.30
N ASP A 287 14.48 28.63 16.22
CA ASP A 287 13.35 27.73 16.07
C ASP A 287 12.39 28.21 14.96
N ASP A 288 12.25 29.54 14.81
CA ASP A 288 11.45 30.18 13.76
C ASP A 288 11.94 29.87 12.33
N GLN A 289 13.24 29.56 12.16
CA GLN A 289 13.82 29.23 10.86
C GLN A 289 13.92 27.72 10.64
N LEU A 290 14.16 26.94 11.70
CA LEU A 290 14.28 25.49 11.61
C LEU A 290 12.93 24.80 11.38
N VAL A 291 11.86 25.24 12.05
CA VAL A 291 10.54 24.60 11.93
C VAL A 291 10.01 24.62 10.49
N PRO A 292 10.04 25.75 9.74
CA PRO A 292 9.61 25.77 8.34
C PRO A 292 10.49 24.92 7.42
N LEU A 293 11.80 24.83 7.70
CA LEU A 293 12.75 24.02 6.92
C LEU A 293 12.44 22.52 7.10
N VAL A 294 12.33 22.07 8.34
CA VAL A 294 11.98 20.68 8.68
C VAL A 294 10.61 20.31 8.10
N ARG A 295 9.60 21.19 8.25
CA ARG A 295 8.26 20.98 7.65
C ARG A 295 8.35 20.73 6.15
N LYS A 296 9.12 21.54 5.42
CA LYS A 296 9.29 21.38 3.97
C LYS A 296 10.01 20.09 3.63
N ALA A 297 11.10 19.77 4.34
CA ALA A 297 11.88 18.55 4.11
C ALA A 297 11.05 17.28 4.37
N SER A 298 10.37 17.19 5.52
CA SER A 298 9.49 16.07 5.87
C SER A 298 8.35 15.89 4.87
N LYS A 299 7.76 16.99 4.37
CA LYS A 299 6.72 16.92 3.33
C LYS A 299 7.24 16.35 2.01
N VAL A 300 8.43 16.76 1.58
CA VAL A 300 9.07 16.21 0.37
C VAL A 300 9.30 14.72 0.56
N PHE A 301 9.84 14.32 1.71
CA PHE A 301 10.07 12.91 2.04
C PHE A 301 8.77 12.08 2.01
N VAL A 302 7.71 12.53 2.68
CA VAL A 302 6.39 11.86 2.68
C VAL A 302 5.83 11.72 1.26
N VAL A 303 5.99 12.73 0.40
CA VAL A 303 5.55 12.64 -0.99
C VAL A 303 6.37 11.62 -1.77
N CYS A 304 7.70 11.61 -1.64
CA CYS A 304 8.57 10.64 -2.32
C CYS A 304 8.22 9.20 -1.94
N VAL A 305 8.15 8.91 -0.63
CA VAL A 305 7.76 7.59 -0.12
C VAL A 305 6.32 7.25 -0.52
N GLY A 306 5.43 8.24 -0.46
CA GLY A 306 4.02 8.07 -0.81
C GLY A 306 3.78 7.72 -2.27
N VAL A 307 4.58 8.26 -3.20
CA VAL A 307 4.52 7.86 -4.61
C VAL A 307 4.89 6.38 -4.77
N ILE A 308 5.99 5.96 -4.16
CA ILE A 308 6.45 4.56 -4.21
C ILE A 308 5.38 3.64 -3.61
N PHE A 309 4.84 4.02 -2.45
CA PHE A 309 3.81 3.25 -1.76
C PHE A 309 2.53 3.08 -2.58
N VAL A 310 2.07 4.15 -3.26
CA VAL A 310 0.91 4.06 -4.16
C VAL A 310 1.20 3.16 -5.36
N LEU A 311 2.37 3.30 -5.99
CA LEU A 311 2.76 2.45 -7.13
C LEU A 311 2.85 0.97 -6.74
N GLN A 312 3.35 0.66 -5.55
CA GLN A 312 3.38 -0.71 -5.04
C GLN A 312 1.97 -1.30 -4.86
N ASN A 313 1.00 -0.48 -4.45
CA ASN A 313 -0.41 -0.91 -4.33
C ASN A 313 -1.12 -1.06 -5.69
N MET A 314 -0.44 -0.71 -6.78
CA MET A 314 -0.88 -0.89 -8.16
C MET A 314 -0.19 -2.07 -8.85
N ASP A 315 0.49 -2.93 -8.09
CA ASP A 315 1.27 -4.06 -8.60
C ASP A 315 2.41 -3.66 -9.57
N VAL A 316 2.86 -2.40 -9.50
CA VAL A 316 4.06 -1.94 -10.23
C VAL A 316 5.31 -2.42 -9.49
N ASP A 317 6.29 -2.95 -10.22
CA ASP A 317 7.59 -3.29 -9.66
C ASP A 317 8.34 -2.02 -9.20
N VAL A 318 8.32 -1.79 -7.89
CA VAL A 318 9.01 -0.67 -7.25
C VAL A 318 10.48 -0.93 -6.98
N GLY A 319 11.01 -2.13 -7.27
CA GLY A 319 12.42 -2.48 -7.04
C GLY A 319 13.37 -1.55 -7.80
N SER A 320 13.06 -1.28 -9.06
CA SER A 320 13.83 -0.34 -9.91
C SER A 320 13.82 1.10 -9.36
N LEU A 321 12.67 1.58 -8.88
CA LEU A 321 12.51 2.91 -8.28
C LEU A 321 13.27 3.02 -6.96
N LEU A 322 13.22 1.98 -6.12
CA LEU A 322 13.97 1.93 -4.86
C LEU A 322 15.47 1.88 -5.10
N ALA A 323 15.93 1.14 -6.11
CA ALA A 323 17.33 1.11 -6.52
C ALA A 323 17.81 2.50 -6.99
N GLY A 324 17.03 3.18 -7.84
CA GLY A 324 17.32 4.54 -8.28
C GLY A 324 17.29 5.57 -7.13
N ALA A 325 16.32 5.47 -6.23
CA ALA A 325 16.23 6.33 -5.05
C ALA A 325 17.43 6.14 -4.11
N SER A 326 17.93 4.91 -3.98
CA SER A 326 19.12 4.60 -3.17
C SER A 326 20.38 5.24 -3.74
N LEU A 327 20.58 5.20 -5.07
CA LEU A 327 21.67 5.91 -5.74
C LEU A 327 21.54 7.44 -5.59
N GLY A 328 20.32 7.97 -5.71
CA GLY A 328 20.04 9.38 -5.45
C GLY A 328 20.34 9.79 -4.00
N GLY A 329 20.01 8.92 -3.04
CA GLY A 329 20.33 9.09 -1.63
C GLY A 329 21.84 9.13 -1.37
N LEU A 330 22.61 8.24 -2.02
CA LEU A 330 24.07 8.25 -1.94
C LEU A 330 24.66 9.56 -2.48
N ALA A 331 24.17 10.05 -3.63
CA ALA A 331 24.61 11.33 -4.17
C ALA A 331 24.28 12.49 -3.20
N PHE A 332 23.11 12.47 -2.59
CA PHE A 332 22.71 13.46 -1.58
C PHE A 332 23.60 13.42 -0.33
N THR A 333 23.92 12.24 0.20
CA THR A 333 24.80 12.13 1.38
C THR A 333 26.23 12.59 1.08
N LEU A 334 26.76 12.27 -0.10
CA LEU A 334 28.06 12.76 -0.55
C LEU A 334 28.08 14.29 -0.65
N ALA A 335 27.02 14.91 -1.18
CA ALA A 335 26.90 16.36 -1.25
C ALA A 335 26.73 17.01 0.14
N ALA A 336 26.07 16.32 1.09
CA ALA A 336 25.85 16.83 2.44
C ALA A 336 27.05 16.63 3.39
N ARG A 337 28.06 15.83 2.99
CA ARG A 337 29.17 15.39 3.85
C ARG A 337 29.85 16.53 4.60
N ASP A 338 30.28 17.58 3.89
CA ASP A 338 31.03 18.68 4.51
C ASP A 338 30.17 19.51 5.46
N THR A 339 28.88 19.67 5.13
CA THR A 339 27.94 20.39 6.00
C THR A 339 27.75 19.64 7.32
N VAL A 340 27.57 18.31 7.24
CA VAL A 340 27.43 17.45 8.41
C VAL A 340 28.73 17.40 9.22
N ALA A 341 29.89 17.31 8.56
CA ALA A 341 31.19 17.32 9.22
C ALA A 341 31.42 18.62 10.02
N ASN A 342 31.12 19.78 9.43
CA ASN A 342 31.25 21.08 10.11
C ASN A 342 30.30 21.22 11.31
N LEU A 343 29.07 20.67 11.19
CA LEU A 343 28.11 20.65 12.29
C LEU A 343 28.60 19.79 13.47
N PHE A 344 29.12 18.59 13.19
CA PHE A 344 29.71 17.75 14.25
C PHE A 344 30.97 18.39 14.86
N GLY A 345 31.77 19.08 14.05
CA GLY A 345 32.91 19.84 14.52
C GLY A 345 32.52 20.93 15.53
N SER A 346 31.51 21.75 15.23
CA SER A 346 31.04 22.77 16.18
C SER A 346 30.46 22.15 17.46
N ILE A 347 29.66 21.08 17.35
CA ILE A 347 29.12 20.38 18.54
C ILE A 347 30.24 19.83 19.43
N SER A 348 31.28 19.19 18.87
CA SER A 348 32.42 18.69 19.65
C SER A 348 33.20 19.83 20.31
N ILE A 349 33.41 20.97 19.63
CA ILE A 349 34.04 22.14 20.26
C ILE A 349 33.21 22.64 21.46
N PHE A 350 31.88 22.69 21.35
CA PHE A 350 31.03 23.11 22.47
C PHE A 350 31.01 22.09 23.62
N ALA A 351 31.01 20.80 23.31
CA ALA A 351 30.93 19.72 24.29
C ALA A 351 32.26 19.51 25.03
N ASP A 352 33.36 19.40 24.27
CA ASP A 352 34.68 19.07 24.79
C ASP A 352 35.49 20.31 25.19
N ARG A 353 35.06 21.51 24.73
CA ARG A 353 35.68 22.82 24.98
C ARG A 353 37.22 22.81 24.89
N PRO A 354 37.82 22.34 23.77
CA PRO A 354 39.27 22.34 23.59
C PRO A 354 39.87 23.76 23.58
N PHE A 355 39.07 24.76 23.24
CA PHE A 355 39.36 26.19 23.34
C PHE A 355 38.04 26.96 23.52
N GLN A 356 38.11 28.19 24.01
CA GLN A 356 36.97 29.07 24.24
C GLN A 356 37.17 30.44 23.57
N VAL A 357 36.09 31.22 23.49
CA VAL A 357 36.15 32.61 23.03
C VAL A 357 37.09 33.39 23.95
N GLY A 358 38.07 34.07 23.38
CA GLY A 358 39.13 34.78 24.10
C GLY A 358 40.46 34.02 24.20
N ASP A 359 40.50 32.74 23.85
CA ASP A 359 41.75 31.97 23.82
C ASP A 359 42.61 32.34 22.61
N TRP A 360 43.93 32.34 22.80
CA TRP A 360 44.90 32.45 21.72
C TRP A 360 45.15 31.06 21.13
N VAL A 361 44.85 30.88 19.85
CA VAL A 361 44.92 29.58 19.18
C VAL A 361 45.70 29.68 17.86
N VAL A 362 46.28 28.56 17.45
CA VAL A 362 46.89 28.37 16.13
C VAL A 362 46.14 27.23 15.44
N ILE A 363 45.37 27.54 14.40
CA ILE A 363 44.52 26.58 13.68
C ILE A 363 44.79 26.73 12.19
N GLU A 364 45.18 25.64 11.53
CA GLU A 364 45.47 25.59 10.08
C GLU A 364 46.43 26.69 9.57
N GLY A 365 47.37 27.11 10.41
CA GLY A 365 48.34 28.16 10.07
C GLY A 365 47.85 29.60 10.29
N HIS A 366 46.64 29.78 10.81
CA HIS A 366 46.13 31.07 11.28
C HIS A 366 46.32 31.19 12.79
N GLU A 367 46.98 32.27 13.22
CA GLU A 367 47.27 32.57 14.63
C GLU A 367 46.52 33.83 15.08
N GLY A 368 45.87 33.77 16.23
CA GLY A 368 45.18 34.91 16.82
C GLY A 368 44.24 34.54 17.97
N VAL A 369 43.40 35.50 18.36
CA VAL A 369 42.41 35.34 19.44
C VAL A 369 41.07 34.91 18.86
N VAL A 370 40.43 33.90 19.44
CA VAL A 370 39.09 33.46 19.06
C VAL A 370 38.06 34.51 19.43
N GLU A 371 37.33 35.04 18.45
CA GLU A 371 36.32 36.08 18.67
C GLU A 371 34.89 35.51 18.72
N GLU A 372 34.59 34.52 17.88
CA GLU A 372 33.27 33.89 17.81
C GLU A 372 33.41 32.43 17.35
N VAL A 373 32.71 31.51 18.01
CA VAL A 373 32.55 30.12 17.55
C VAL A 373 31.12 29.94 17.06
N GLY A 374 30.94 29.91 15.74
CA GLY A 374 29.65 29.66 15.09
C GLY A 374 29.46 28.19 14.70
N MET A 375 28.24 27.85 14.24
CA MET A 375 27.87 26.47 13.85
C MET A 375 28.63 25.92 12.63
N ARG A 376 29.19 26.80 11.78
CA ARG A 376 29.90 26.44 10.54
C ARG A 376 31.29 27.09 10.42
N SER A 377 31.60 28.06 11.28
CA SER A 377 32.81 28.85 11.16
C SER A 377 33.20 29.43 12.51
N THR A 378 34.49 29.40 12.82
CA THR A 378 35.10 30.11 13.94
C THR A 378 35.79 31.35 13.39
N ARG A 379 35.57 32.51 14.01
CA ARG A 379 36.22 33.77 13.61
C ARG A 379 37.42 34.03 14.50
N ILE A 380 38.58 34.22 13.88
CA ILE A 380 39.84 34.47 14.58
C ILE A 380 40.33 35.87 14.25
N ARG A 381 40.66 36.66 15.28
CA ARG A 381 41.27 37.98 15.13
C ARG A 381 42.79 37.85 15.18
N THR A 382 43.44 38.16 14.07
CA THR A 382 44.90 38.06 13.94
C THR A 382 45.63 39.23 14.61
N PHE A 383 46.95 39.13 14.75
CA PHE A 383 47.81 40.21 15.23
C PHE A 383 47.66 41.52 14.43
N TYR A 384 47.38 41.43 13.13
CA TYR A 384 47.14 42.58 12.26
C TYR A 384 45.72 43.15 12.39
N SER A 385 44.94 42.70 13.38
CA SER A 385 43.54 43.08 13.61
C SER A 385 42.57 42.73 12.47
N SER A 386 42.94 41.80 11.58
CA SER A 386 42.03 41.23 10.59
C SER A 386 41.20 40.07 11.17
N LEU A 387 39.99 39.88 10.65
CA LEU A 387 39.14 38.73 10.96
C LEU A 387 39.25 37.70 9.84
N VAL A 388 39.54 36.46 10.21
CA VAL A 388 39.67 35.32 9.30
C VAL A 388 38.64 34.25 9.66
#